data_AF-A0A2V7RTK6-F1
#
_entry.id   AF-A0A2V7RTK6-F1
#
_cell.length_a   1.000
_cell.length_b   1.000
_cell.length_c   1.000
_cell.angle_alpha   90.00
_cell.angle_beta   90.00
_cell.angle_gamma   90.00
#
_symmetry.space_group_name_H-M   'P 1'
#
loop_
_entity.id
_entity.type
_entity.pdbx_description
1 polymer ?
#
loop_
_entity_poly.entity_id
_entity_poly.type
_entity_poly.pdbx_seq_one_letter_code
_entity_poly.pdbx_strand_id
1 'polypeptide(L)'
;MVKSERGIALALVLMALVVSGALIAGILLGGTQEQRVADNTRNSEQAFGTAEAGAYEVVRMWSPSTMSFHGLIGTDSIPISDSLSPWQTGRYGGTVYKLGNDLYLIDVTGRDSVGLRPRIRNDVPARSHQVLIVRVRPFTFPAPAGVAAVTTGSAGITMGGNSDVSGYDSTPPTWTQCPPSDSAIGILSSGPITLATKAVTVSGAPATKQDNTIADSTFKRFQDVSYAQLAGAATITLGAGTYKSAPVVTNGVCAINQMNWGD
;
A
#
# COMPACT_ATOMS: atom_id res chain seq x y z
N MET A 1 -48.98 62.71 48.91
CA MET A 1 -49.42 63.05 47.53
C MET A 1 -48.78 62.03 46.60
N VAL A 2 -49.45 60.89 46.34
CA VAL A 2 -48.92 59.84 45.47
C VAL A 2 -49.38 60.14 44.06
N LYS A 3 -48.46 60.65 43.22
CA LYS A 3 -48.72 60.95 41.81
C LYS A 3 -48.84 59.61 41.08
N SER A 4 -49.92 59.43 40.32
CA SER A 4 -50.18 58.20 39.57
C SER A 4 -49.15 58.04 38.44
N GLU A 5 -48.09 57.26 38.67
CA GLU A 5 -47.05 56.89 37.69
C GLU A 5 -47.43 55.67 36.83
N ARG A 6 -48.74 55.39 36.69
CA ARG A 6 -49.24 54.17 36.03
C ARG A 6 -48.86 54.06 34.53
N GLY A 7 -48.47 55.16 33.88
CA GLY A 7 -48.01 55.15 32.48
C GLY A 7 -46.53 54.82 32.26
N ILE A 8 -45.64 55.20 33.19
CA ILE A 8 -44.18 55.01 33.05
C ILE A 8 -43.78 53.58 33.41
N ALA A 9 -44.45 52.98 34.41
CA ALA A 9 -44.18 51.61 34.84
C ALA A 9 -44.38 50.59 33.70
N LEU A 10 -45.42 50.76 32.87
CA LEU A 10 -45.67 49.87 31.73
C LEU A 10 -44.56 49.97 30.68
N ALA A 11 -44.09 51.17 30.36
CA ALA A 11 -43.02 51.39 29.38
C ALA A 11 -41.68 50.79 29.84
N LEU A 12 -41.34 50.92 31.12
CA LEU A 12 -40.13 50.33 31.70
C LEU A 12 -40.18 48.80 31.68
N VAL A 13 -41.32 48.19 32.00
CA VAL A 13 -41.49 46.73 31.95
C VAL A 13 -41.37 46.21 30.52
N LEU A 14 -41.98 46.88 29.55
CA LEU A 14 -41.86 46.50 28.14
C LEU A 14 -40.42 46.60 27.64
N MET A 15 -39.70 47.68 28.00
CA MET A 15 -38.29 47.83 27.66
C MET A 15 -37.44 46.71 28.27
N ALA A 16 -37.65 46.41 29.56
CA ALA A 16 -36.93 45.34 30.25
C ALA A 16 -37.18 43.96 29.62
N LEU A 17 -38.41 43.67 29.21
CA LEU A 17 -38.77 42.44 28.51
C LEU A 17 -38.08 42.33 27.15
N VAL A 18 -38.05 43.41 26.37
CA VAL A 18 -37.38 43.43 25.06
C VAL A 18 -35.87 43.22 25.21
N VAL A 19 -35.23 43.91 26.15
CA VAL A 19 -33.78 43.76 26.40
C VAL A 19 -33.45 42.35 26.90
N SER A 20 -34.26 41.80 27.81
CA SER A 20 -34.07 40.43 28.30
C SER A 20 -34.28 39.40 27.19
N GLY A 21 -35.30 39.59 26.35
CA GLY A 21 -35.58 38.73 25.19
C GLY A 21 -34.44 38.77 24.16
N ALA A 22 -33.93 39.96 23.86
CA ALA A 22 -32.79 40.12 22.95
C ALA A 22 -31.51 39.48 23.49
N LEU A 23 -31.26 39.57 24.80
CA LEU A 23 -30.11 38.95 25.44
C LEU A 23 -30.18 37.42 25.44
N ILE A 24 -31.33 36.83 25.78
CA ILE A 24 -31.54 35.38 25.74
C ILE A 24 -31.40 34.88 24.30
N ALA A 25 -31.98 35.57 23.33
CA ALA A 25 -31.84 35.24 21.92
C ALA A 25 -30.37 35.31 21.46
N GLY A 26 -29.63 36.33 21.88
CA GLY A 26 -28.20 36.47 21.60
C GLY A 26 -27.36 35.30 22.13
N ILE A 27 -27.60 34.88 23.38
CA ILE A 27 -26.88 33.75 23.99
C ILE A 27 -27.21 32.43 23.27
N LEU A 28 -28.48 32.19 22.96
CA LEU A 28 -28.89 30.96 22.27
C LEU A 28 -28.34 30.88 20.84
N LEU A 29 -28.38 31.99 20.10
CA LEU A 29 -27.83 32.05 18.74
C LEU A 29 -26.30 31.93 18.74
N GLY A 30 -25.61 32.53 19.72
CA GLY A 30 -24.17 32.36 19.90
C GLY A 30 -23.80 30.90 20.23
N GLY A 31 -24.45 30.31 21.23
CA GLY A 31 -24.17 28.94 21.64
C GLY A 31 -24.46 27.90 20.54
N THR A 32 -25.52 28.08 19.76
CA THR A 32 -25.82 27.18 18.63
C THR A 32 -24.82 27.31 17.48
N GLN A 33 -24.23 28.49 17.26
CA GLN A 33 -23.17 28.67 16.28
C GLN A 33 -21.86 28.03 16.74
N GLU A 34 -21.46 28.28 17.99
CA GLU A 34 -20.24 27.69 18.56
C GLU A 34 -20.30 26.16 18.56
N GLN A 35 -21.45 25.59 18.93
CA GLN A 35 -21.64 24.15 18.89
C GLN A 35 -21.49 23.59 17.47
N ARG A 36 -22.10 24.24 16.46
CA ARG A 36 -21.97 23.81 15.06
C ARG A 36 -20.54 23.92 14.55
N VAL A 37 -19.82 24.97 14.93
CA VAL A 37 -18.40 25.14 14.57
C VAL A 37 -17.56 24.06 15.22
N ALA A 38 -17.75 23.79 16.52
CA ALA A 38 -17.03 22.75 17.23
C ALA A 38 -17.28 21.34 16.65
N ASP A 39 -18.54 21.01 16.36
CA ASP A 39 -18.91 19.72 15.76
C ASP A 39 -18.32 19.59 14.34
N ASN A 40 -18.37 20.65 13.53
CA ASN A 40 -17.79 20.64 12.19
C ASN A 40 -16.26 20.48 12.22
N THR A 41 -15.57 21.17 13.11
CA THR A 41 -14.11 21.05 13.26
C THR A 41 -13.73 19.63 13.69
N ARG A 42 -14.40 19.08 14.71
CA ARG A 42 -14.16 17.71 15.18
C ARG A 42 -14.38 16.68 14.08
N ASN A 43 -15.47 16.80 13.33
CA ASN A 43 -15.77 15.88 12.23
C ASN A 43 -14.75 16.01 11.10
N SER A 44 -14.26 17.23 10.81
CA SER A 44 -13.21 17.47 9.82
C SER A 44 -11.88 16.82 10.20
N GLU A 45 -11.45 16.96 11.47
CA GLU A 45 -10.24 16.32 11.99
C GLU A 45 -10.35 14.78 11.94
N GLN A 46 -11.53 14.24 12.30
CA GLN A 46 -11.77 12.80 12.24
C GLN A 46 -11.75 12.28 10.80
N ALA A 47 -12.35 13.01 9.85
CA ALA A 47 -12.31 12.65 8.43
C ALA A 47 -10.89 12.72 7.88
N PHE A 48 -10.08 13.69 8.31
CA PHE A 48 -8.66 13.79 7.97
C PHE A 48 -7.85 12.61 8.50
N GLY A 49 -7.94 12.29 9.79
CA GLY A 49 -7.22 11.13 10.35
C GLY A 49 -7.66 9.80 9.73
N THR A 50 -8.93 9.69 9.33
CA THR A 50 -9.45 8.52 8.59
C THR A 50 -8.85 8.43 7.19
N ALA A 51 -8.75 9.55 6.46
CA ALA A 51 -8.14 9.59 5.13
C ALA A 51 -6.65 9.19 5.19
N GLU A 52 -5.92 9.70 6.18
CA GLU A 52 -4.50 9.43 6.40
C GLU A 52 -4.26 7.95 6.72
N ALA A 53 -5.02 7.40 7.66
CA ALA A 53 -4.96 5.99 7.98
C ALA A 53 -5.26 5.11 6.76
N GLY A 54 -6.25 5.50 5.95
CA GLY A 54 -6.59 4.80 4.70
C GLY A 54 -5.46 4.82 3.67
N ALA A 55 -4.80 5.97 3.50
CA ALA A 55 -3.66 6.09 2.58
C ALA A 55 -2.48 5.19 3.01
N TYR A 56 -2.14 5.17 4.31
CA TYR A 56 -1.09 4.29 4.82
C TYR A 56 -1.48 2.81 4.79
N GLU A 57 -2.76 2.50 4.94
CA GLU A 57 -3.24 1.12 4.84
C GLU A 57 -3.09 0.56 3.42
N VAL A 58 -3.30 1.38 2.39
CA VAL A 58 -3.04 1.01 0.99
C VAL A 58 -1.56 0.69 0.78
N VAL A 59 -0.67 1.48 1.38
CA VAL A 59 0.79 1.21 1.35
C VAL A 59 1.12 -0.07 2.12
N ARG A 60 0.44 -0.33 3.25
CA ARG A 60 0.65 -1.54 4.06
C ARG A 60 0.22 -2.81 3.33
N MET A 61 -0.89 -2.75 2.60
CA MET A 61 -1.42 -3.86 1.81
C MET A 61 -0.87 -3.91 0.37
N TRP A 62 0.21 -3.18 0.10
CA TRP A 62 0.77 -3.10 -1.25
C TRP A 62 1.14 -4.48 -1.79
N SER A 63 0.61 -4.82 -2.97
CA SER A 63 0.90 -6.07 -3.66
C SER A 63 1.40 -5.80 -5.08
N PRO A 64 2.61 -6.26 -5.45
CA PRO A 64 3.11 -6.14 -6.82
C PRO A 64 2.20 -6.84 -7.86
N SER A 65 1.61 -7.97 -7.49
CA SER A 65 0.75 -8.76 -8.40
C SER A 65 -0.57 -8.06 -8.74
N THR A 66 -0.96 -7.06 -7.97
CA THR A 66 -2.11 -6.21 -8.30
C THR A 66 -1.62 -4.92 -8.93
N MET A 67 -0.68 -4.22 -8.29
CA MET A 67 -0.30 -2.86 -8.65
C MET A 67 0.52 -2.76 -9.95
N SER A 68 1.30 -3.78 -10.31
CA SER A 68 2.19 -3.72 -11.47
C SER A 68 1.48 -3.95 -12.81
N PHE A 69 0.39 -4.73 -12.81
CA PHE A 69 -0.35 -5.11 -14.03
C PHE A 69 -1.26 -4.02 -14.58
N HIS A 70 -1.60 -3.01 -13.77
CA HIS A 70 -2.44 -1.91 -14.22
C HIS A 70 -1.70 -0.94 -15.13
N GLY A 71 -2.45 -0.36 -16.06
CA GLY A 71 -1.99 0.65 -17.00
C GLY A 71 -1.62 1.98 -16.33
N LEU A 72 -0.98 2.86 -17.11
CA LEU A 72 -0.72 4.23 -16.67
C LEU A 72 -2.02 5.02 -16.48
N ILE A 73 -1.94 6.11 -15.73
CA ILE A 73 -3.05 7.04 -15.52
C ILE A 73 -3.69 7.43 -16.88
N GLY A 74 -5.02 7.36 -16.92
CA GLY A 74 -5.81 7.63 -18.14
C GLY A 74 -6.19 6.38 -18.94
N THR A 75 -5.51 5.24 -18.75
CA THR A 75 -5.95 3.96 -19.31
C THR A 75 -6.59 3.06 -18.28
N ASP A 76 -6.12 3.12 -17.03
CA ASP A 76 -6.58 2.25 -15.95
C ASP A 76 -6.45 2.93 -14.58
N SER A 77 -7.13 2.36 -13.58
CA SER A 77 -7.08 2.81 -12.19
C SER A 77 -7.46 1.69 -11.22
N ILE A 78 -6.87 1.70 -10.04
CA ILE A 78 -7.02 0.62 -9.06
C ILE A 78 -7.97 1.08 -7.96
N PRO A 79 -9.19 0.55 -7.87
CA PRO A 79 -10.15 1.00 -6.88
C PRO A 79 -9.75 0.57 -5.46
N ILE A 80 -9.79 1.51 -4.53
CA ILE A 80 -9.71 1.26 -3.09
C ILE A 80 -11.14 1.12 -2.59
N SER A 81 -11.48 -0.09 -2.15
CA SER A 81 -12.83 -0.42 -1.67
C SER A 81 -13.20 0.39 -0.43
N ASP A 82 -14.46 0.82 -0.33
CA ASP A 82 -14.99 1.53 0.84
C ASP A 82 -14.91 0.63 2.08
N SER A 83 -13.93 0.93 2.94
CA SER A 83 -13.52 0.09 4.06
C SER A 83 -13.50 0.88 5.36
N LEU A 84 -13.67 0.18 6.47
CA LEU A 84 -13.51 0.77 7.80
C LEU A 84 -12.04 1.08 8.03
N SER A 85 -11.74 2.27 8.56
CA SER A 85 -10.41 2.56 9.08
C SER A 85 -9.99 1.53 10.14
N PRO A 86 -8.68 1.27 10.32
CA PRO A 86 -8.19 0.30 11.31
C PRO A 86 -8.74 0.51 12.73
N TRP A 87 -8.96 1.76 13.12
CA TRP A 87 -9.50 2.15 14.43
C TRP A 87 -11.03 2.29 14.46
N GLN A 88 -11.71 1.97 13.35
CA GLN A 88 -13.16 2.07 13.20
C GLN A 88 -13.72 3.47 13.49
N THR A 89 -12.89 4.51 13.32
CA THR A 89 -13.25 5.91 13.56
C THR A 89 -13.90 6.55 12.34
N GLY A 90 -13.94 5.87 11.21
CA GLY A 90 -14.48 6.38 9.96
C GLY A 90 -14.32 5.37 8.82
N ARG A 91 -14.77 5.75 7.63
CA ARG A 91 -14.61 4.97 6.38
C ARG A 91 -13.68 5.67 5.43
N TYR A 92 -12.87 4.91 4.71
CA TYR A 92 -12.04 5.43 3.63
C TYR A 92 -12.30 4.65 2.35
N GLY A 93 -12.08 5.29 1.22
CA GLY A 93 -12.13 4.70 -0.11
C GLY A 93 -11.51 5.66 -1.10
N GLY A 94 -11.25 5.20 -2.32
CA GLY A 94 -10.52 6.03 -3.29
C GLY A 94 -9.97 5.21 -4.44
N THR A 95 -8.86 5.67 -5.00
CA THR A 95 -8.27 5.07 -6.19
C THR A 95 -6.74 5.23 -6.18
N VAL A 96 -6.03 4.20 -6.64
CA VAL A 96 -4.59 4.31 -6.93
C VAL A 96 -4.39 4.44 -8.44
N TYR A 97 -3.55 5.38 -8.84
CA TYR A 97 -3.16 5.60 -10.23
C TYR A 97 -1.67 5.33 -10.41
N LYS A 98 -1.31 4.62 -11.48
CA LYS A 98 0.09 4.42 -11.85
C LYS A 98 0.54 5.59 -12.72
N LEU A 99 1.49 6.39 -12.22
CA LEU A 99 2.03 7.55 -12.93
C LEU A 99 3.23 7.18 -13.82
N GLY A 100 3.94 6.10 -13.47
CA GLY A 100 5.09 5.58 -14.21
C GLY A 100 5.39 4.13 -13.79
N ASN A 101 6.55 3.60 -14.15
CA ASN A 101 6.90 2.20 -13.82
C ASN A 101 6.96 1.96 -12.30
N ASP A 102 7.51 2.92 -11.55
CA ASP A 102 7.69 2.82 -10.10
C ASP A 102 6.90 3.87 -9.32
N LEU A 103 6.18 4.77 -9.99
CA LEU A 103 5.55 5.94 -9.36
C LEU A 103 4.03 5.80 -9.35
N TYR A 104 3.43 6.02 -8.19
CA TYR A 104 2.00 5.85 -7.98
C TYR A 104 1.41 7.01 -7.19
N LEU A 105 0.18 7.36 -7.54
CA LEU A 105 -0.66 8.33 -6.85
C LEU A 105 -1.74 7.56 -6.08
N ILE A 106 -1.73 7.66 -4.77
CA ILE A 106 -2.79 7.12 -3.90
C ILE A 106 -3.73 8.29 -3.59
N ASP A 107 -4.93 8.24 -4.15
CA ASP A 107 -6.01 9.17 -3.86
C ASP A 107 -6.97 8.50 -2.88
N VAL A 108 -7.12 9.08 -1.68
CA VAL A 108 -8.01 8.56 -0.63
C VAL A 108 -8.94 9.65 -0.14
N THR A 109 -10.21 9.32 -0.05
CA THR A 109 -11.23 10.10 0.63
C THR A 109 -11.62 9.43 1.94
N GLY A 110 -11.35 10.09 3.06
CA GLY A 110 -11.83 9.72 4.38
C GLY A 110 -13.18 10.36 4.71
N ARG A 111 -14.01 9.63 5.44
CA ARG A 111 -15.30 10.06 5.98
C ARG A 111 -15.32 9.80 7.47
N ASP A 112 -15.86 10.75 8.23
CA ASP A 112 -16.00 10.68 9.68
C ASP A 112 -16.86 9.48 10.17
N SER A 113 -17.02 9.38 11.49
CA SER A 113 -17.87 8.36 12.13
C SER A 113 -19.37 8.52 11.83
N VAL A 114 -19.82 9.68 11.35
CA VAL A 114 -21.20 9.86 10.86
C VAL A 114 -21.38 9.09 9.56
N GLY A 115 -20.33 8.97 8.74
CA GLY A 115 -20.25 8.08 7.59
C GLY A 115 -20.42 6.58 7.90
N LEU A 116 -20.36 6.17 9.18
CA LEU A 116 -20.61 4.79 9.63
C LEU A 116 -22.09 4.50 9.89
N ARG A 117 -22.93 5.53 10.01
CA ARG A 117 -24.35 5.38 10.36
C ARG A 117 -25.18 5.20 9.09
N PRO A 118 -26.27 4.41 9.11
CA PRO A 118 -27.22 4.38 8.02
C PRO A 118 -27.76 5.81 7.77
N ARG A 119 -27.93 6.21 6.50
CA ARG A 119 -28.39 7.56 6.08
C ARG A 119 -29.87 7.80 6.43
N ILE A 120 -30.20 7.77 7.71
CA ILE A 120 -31.57 7.92 8.23
C ILE A 120 -31.95 9.40 8.34
N ARG A 121 -30.96 10.28 8.45
CA ARG A 121 -31.09 11.74 8.31
C ARG A 121 -30.13 12.16 7.20
N ASN A 122 -30.45 13.21 6.44
CA ASN A 122 -29.61 13.77 5.39
C ASN A 122 -28.27 14.37 5.91
N ASP A 123 -27.69 13.80 6.97
CA ASP A 123 -26.37 14.14 7.48
C ASP A 123 -25.34 13.86 6.40
N VAL A 124 -24.65 14.92 6.01
CA VAL A 124 -23.51 14.84 5.10
C VAL A 124 -22.29 14.58 5.99
N PRO A 125 -21.67 13.39 5.91
CA PRO A 125 -20.46 13.13 6.69
C PRO A 125 -19.38 14.12 6.28
N ALA A 126 -18.57 14.58 7.24
CA ALA A 126 -17.37 15.33 6.90
C ALA A 126 -16.49 14.46 6.01
N ARG A 127 -15.90 15.08 4.98
CA ARG A 127 -15.03 14.42 4.03
C ARG A 127 -13.69 15.12 4.00
N SER A 128 -12.63 14.34 4.03
CA SER A 128 -11.28 14.82 3.79
C SER A 128 -10.69 14.06 2.62
N HIS A 129 -10.10 14.80 1.68
CA HIS A 129 -9.43 14.24 0.51
C HIS A 129 -7.94 14.37 0.73
N GLN A 130 -7.22 13.25 0.59
CA GLN A 130 -5.78 13.19 0.73
C GLN A 130 -5.18 12.48 -0.45
N VAL A 131 -4.02 12.98 -0.85
CA VAL A 131 -3.30 12.47 -2.00
C VAL A 131 -1.86 12.23 -1.58
N LEU A 132 -1.40 10.99 -1.76
CA LEU A 132 -0.04 10.59 -1.45
C LEU A 132 0.64 10.12 -2.74
N ILE A 133 1.81 10.68 -3.04
CA ILE A 133 2.66 10.18 -4.11
C ILE A 133 3.67 9.22 -3.50
N VAL A 134 3.66 7.97 -3.95
CA VAL A 134 4.58 6.93 -3.50
C VAL A 134 5.41 6.42 -4.66
N ARG A 135 6.65 6.04 -4.35
CA ARG A 135 7.54 5.39 -5.32
C ARG A 135 7.97 4.04 -4.79
N VAL A 136 7.76 3.00 -5.58
CA VAL A 136 8.39 1.69 -5.36
C VAL A 136 9.89 1.88 -5.55
N ARG A 137 10.67 1.58 -4.51
CA ARG A 137 12.13 1.52 -4.66
C ARG A 137 12.46 0.11 -5.14
N PRO A 138 12.85 -0.07 -6.42
CA PRO A 138 13.25 -1.37 -6.89
C PRO A 138 14.48 -1.82 -6.12
N PHE A 139 14.47 -3.10 -5.79
CA PHE A 139 15.58 -3.75 -5.16
C PHE A 139 16.78 -3.75 -6.11
N THR A 140 17.84 -3.03 -5.78
CA THR A 140 19.08 -3.10 -6.56
C THR A 140 19.94 -4.19 -5.96
N PHE A 141 19.89 -5.38 -6.56
CA PHE A 141 20.94 -6.36 -6.36
C PHE A 141 22.25 -5.75 -6.88
N PRO A 142 23.40 -5.96 -6.20
CA PRO A 142 24.68 -5.50 -6.74
C PRO A 142 25.12 -6.33 -7.97
N ALA A 143 24.39 -7.40 -8.31
CA ALA A 143 24.29 -7.93 -9.66
C ALA A 143 22.97 -7.40 -10.27
N PRO A 144 22.97 -6.66 -11.38
CA PRO A 144 21.73 -6.08 -11.90
C PRO A 144 20.68 -7.18 -12.16
N ALA A 145 19.43 -6.94 -11.77
CA ALA A 145 18.33 -7.86 -12.05
C ALA A 145 18.25 -8.13 -13.57
N GLY A 146 18.05 -9.39 -13.96
CA GLY A 146 18.06 -9.82 -15.36
C GLY A 146 19.44 -10.13 -15.95
N VAL A 147 20.52 -9.99 -15.18
CA VAL A 147 21.87 -10.29 -15.71
C VAL A 147 22.21 -11.78 -15.62
N ALA A 148 21.65 -12.54 -14.67
CA ALA A 148 21.90 -13.98 -14.56
C ALA A 148 20.74 -14.77 -13.95
N ALA A 149 20.56 -16.04 -14.35
CA ALA A 149 19.59 -16.95 -13.73
C ALA A 149 20.03 -17.43 -12.34
N VAL A 150 21.32 -17.72 -12.14
CA VAL A 150 21.88 -18.06 -10.83
C VAL A 150 23.07 -17.16 -10.53
N THR A 151 23.07 -16.51 -9.36
CA THR A 151 24.23 -15.73 -8.89
C THR A 151 24.72 -16.29 -7.57
N THR A 152 26.02 -16.55 -7.45
CA THR A 152 26.68 -17.01 -6.22
C THR A 152 27.94 -16.19 -5.92
N GLY A 153 28.33 -16.16 -4.65
CA GLY A 153 29.54 -15.46 -4.21
C GLY A 153 30.76 -16.37 -4.17
N SER A 154 31.63 -16.13 -3.19
CA SER A 154 32.98 -16.69 -3.13
C SER A 154 33.01 -18.19 -2.89
N ALA A 155 31.97 -18.74 -2.26
CA ALA A 155 31.83 -20.18 -2.07
C ALA A 155 31.69 -20.96 -3.39
N GLY A 156 31.31 -20.29 -4.48
CA GLY A 156 31.11 -20.91 -5.79
C GLY A 156 29.83 -21.75 -5.85
N ILE A 157 29.77 -22.66 -6.82
CA ILE A 157 28.67 -23.60 -7.00
C ILE A 157 29.16 -24.94 -7.52
N THR A 158 28.58 -26.02 -7.01
CA THR A 158 28.75 -27.37 -7.56
C THR A 158 27.40 -27.90 -7.98
N MET A 159 27.25 -28.18 -9.27
CA MET A 159 26.05 -28.79 -9.83
C MET A 159 26.31 -30.28 -10.08
N GLY A 160 25.35 -31.13 -9.73
CA GLY A 160 25.43 -32.58 -9.95
C GLY A 160 24.08 -33.17 -10.32
N GLY A 161 24.07 -34.45 -10.71
CA GLY A 161 22.86 -35.15 -11.14
C GLY A 161 22.39 -34.70 -12.53
N ASN A 162 21.10 -34.38 -12.66
CA ASN A 162 20.40 -33.98 -13.88
C ASN A 162 19.83 -32.56 -13.75
N SER A 163 20.62 -31.63 -13.23
CA SER A 163 20.21 -30.22 -13.08
C SER A 163 20.32 -29.47 -14.41
N ASP A 164 19.30 -28.67 -14.71
CA ASP A 164 19.28 -27.75 -15.85
C ASP A 164 19.12 -26.32 -15.35
N VAL A 165 19.96 -25.41 -15.84
CA VAL A 165 19.89 -23.98 -15.57
C VAL A 165 19.77 -23.24 -16.90
N SER A 166 18.68 -22.49 -17.06
CA SER A 166 18.44 -21.66 -18.22
C SER A 166 18.44 -20.19 -17.82
N GLY A 167 19.30 -19.41 -18.47
CA GLY A 167 19.27 -17.95 -18.50
C GLY A 167 18.27 -17.39 -19.51
N TYR A 168 17.52 -18.23 -20.22
CA TYR A 168 16.49 -17.81 -21.17
C TYR A 168 15.10 -17.90 -20.55
N ASP A 169 14.28 -16.90 -20.82
CA ASP A 169 12.86 -16.94 -20.48
C ASP A 169 12.14 -18.00 -21.30
N SER A 170 11.33 -18.83 -20.64
CA SER A 170 10.45 -19.79 -21.30
C SER A 170 8.99 -19.38 -21.14
N THR A 171 8.37 -18.91 -22.22
CA THR A 171 6.93 -18.61 -22.24
C THR A 171 6.15 -19.89 -22.54
N PRO A 172 5.24 -20.34 -21.66
CA PRO A 172 4.37 -21.47 -21.96
C PRO A 172 3.54 -21.22 -23.23
N PRO A 173 3.29 -22.23 -24.08
CA PRO A 173 2.60 -22.04 -25.36
C PRO A 173 1.20 -21.40 -25.27
N THR A 174 0.55 -21.49 -24.11
CA THR A 174 -0.78 -20.92 -23.87
C THR A 174 -0.75 -19.48 -23.34
N TRP A 175 0.42 -18.93 -23.06
CA TRP A 175 0.57 -17.61 -22.46
C TRP A 175 0.89 -16.57 -23.53
N THR A 176 -0.12 -15.80 -23.92
CA THR A 176 -0.03 -14.82 -25.01
C THR A 176 0.31 -13.40 -24.56
N GLN A 177 0.37 -13.16 -23.25
CA GLN A 177 0.59 -11.83 -22.66
C GLN A 177 1.97 -11.64 -22.03
N CYS A 178 2.88 -12.59 -22.22
CA CYS A 178 4.23 -12.45 -21.70
C CYS A 178 5.04 -11.46 -22.55
N PRO A 179 5.93 -10.67 -21.92
CA PRO A 179 6.89 -9.86 -22.65
C PRO A 179 7.78 -10.74 -23.54
N PRO A 180 8.45 -10.15 -24.55
CA PRO A 180 9.42 -10.87 -25.36
C PRO A 180 10.46 -11.56 -24.48
N SER A 181 10.81 -12.80 -24.82
CA SER A 181 11.83 -13.58 -24.11
C SER A 181 13.17 -12.83 -24.11
N ASP A 182 13.75 -12.61 -22.93
CA ASP A 182 15.08 -12.04 -22.79
C ASP A 182 16.15 -13.13 -22.60
N SER A 183 17.42 -12.74 -22.72
CA SER A 183 18.57 -13.60 -22.46
C SER A 183 19.43 -13.05 -21.33
N ALA A 184 19.62 -13.87 -20.31
CA ALA A 184 20.50 -13.63 -19.19
C ALA A 184 21.70 -14.59 -19.21
N ILE A 185 22.69 -14.33 -18.35
CA ILE A 185 23.77 -15.26 -18.05
C ILE A 185 23.16 -16.50 -17.38
N GLY A 186 23.66 -17.70 -17.67
CA GLY A 186 23.20 -18.89 -16.95
C GLY A 186 23.62 -18.84 -15.48
N ILE A 187 24.93 -18.85 -15.22
CA ILE A 187 25.51 -18.77 -13.87
C ILE A 187 26.54 -17.65 -13.78
N LEU A 188 26.37 -16.77 -12.81
CA LEU A 188 27.30 -15.71 -12.45
C LEU A 188 27.90 -16.03 -11.07
N SER A 189 29.23 -16.15 -10.98
CA SER A 189 29.91 -16.58 -9.74
C SER A 189 31.19 -15.79 -9.52
N SER A 190 31.57 -15.49 -8.28
CA SER A 190 32.96 -15.09 -7.99
C SER A 190 33.84 -16.29 -7.61
N GLY A 191 33.25 -17.32 -7.02
CA GLY A 191 33.90 -18.60 -6.73
C GLY A 191 33.92 -19.56 -7.93
N PRO A 192 34.50 -20.77 -7.75
CA PRO A 192 34.58 -21.79 -8.78
C PRO A 192 33.19 -22.33 -9.16
N ILE A 193 32.96 -22.53 -10.46
CA ILE A 193 31.77 -23.20 -11.01
C ILE A 193 32.17 -24.62 -11.40
N THR A 194 31.64 -25.62 -10.70
CA THR A 194 31.95 -27.04 -10.96
C THR A 194 30.71 -27.77 -11.46
N LEU A 195 30.77 -28.32 -12.67
CA LEU A 195 29.73 -29.15 -13.26
C LEU A 195 30.15 -30.61 -13.12
N ALA A 196 29.60 -31.33 -12.12
CA ALA A 196 30.09 -32.64 -11.69
C ALA A 196 29.72 -33.80 -12.63
N THR A 197 28.72 -33.63 -13.49
CA THR A 197 28.23 -34.67 -14.42
C THR A 197 27.98 -34.09 -15.82
N LYS A 198 28.11 -34.93 -16.86
CA LYS A 198 27.80 -34.55 -18.26
C LYS A 198 26.31 -34.26 -18.50
N ALA A 199 25.43 -34.63 -17.57
CA ALA A 199 23.99 -34.40 -17.64
C ALA A 199 23.57 -33.03 -17.08
N VAL A 200 24.52 -32.23 -16.58
CA VAL A 200 24.25 -30.85 -16.20
C VAL A 200 24.30 -29.96 -17.43
N THR A 201 23.22 -29.22 -17.67
CA THR A 201 23.13 -28.22 -18.74
C THR A 201 23.00 -26.83 -18.14
N VAL A 202 23.81 -25.91 -18.66
CA VAL A 202 23.73 -24.50 -18.34
C VAL A 202 23.64 -23.75 -19.65
N SER A 203 22.55 -23.01 -19.82
CA SER A 203 22.27 -22.22 -21.02
C SER A 203 22.07 -20.76 -20.64
N GLY A 204 22.42 -19.84 -21.54
CA GLY A 204 22.39 -18.40 -21.31
C GLY A 204 23.43 -17.68 -22.17
N ALA A 205 23.44 -16.35 -22.11
CA ALA A 205 24.33 -15.51 -22.91
C ALA A 205 25.20 -14.59 -22.02
N PRO A 206 26.42 -15.03 -21.60
CA PRO A 206 27.01 -16.38 -21.70
C PRO A 206 26.42 -17.42 -20.73
N ALA A 207 26.67 -18.72 -20.98
CA ALA A 207 26.23 -19.79 -20.08
C ALA A 207 26.82 -19.67 -18.66
N THR A 208 28.08 -19.30 -18.54
CA THR A 208 28.70 -19.00 -17.24
C THR A 208 29.58 -17.76 -17.35
N LYS A 209 29.65 -16.97 -16.27
CA LYS A 209 30.56 -15.83 -16.15
C LYS A 209 31.14 -15.80 -14.74
N GLN A 210 32.45 -15.62 -14.66
CA GLN A 210 33.10 -15.36 -13.38
C GLN A 210 33.26 -13.85 -13.17
N ASP A 211 32.81 -13.33 -12.02
CA ASP A 211 32.89 -11.92 -11.67
C ASP A 211 33.33 -11.73 -10.22
N ASN A 212 34.56 -11.28 -10.03
CA ASN A 212 35.18 -11.13 -8.72
C ASN A 212 34.63 -9.95 -7.89
N THR A 213 33.75 -9.13 -8.46
CA THR A 213 33.09 -8.03 -7.72
C THR A 213 31.94 -8.52 -6.85
N ILE A 214 31.48 -9.75 -7.06
CA ILE A 214 30.39 -10.38 -6.32
C ILE A 214 30.99 -11.11 -5.11
N ALA A 215 30.50 -10.85 -3.90
CA ALA A 215 30.94 -11.51 -2.68
C ALA A 215 29.74 -12.01 -1.88
N ASP A 216 29.94 -12.90 -0.92
CA ASP A 216 28.82 -13.39 -0.09
C ASP A 216 28.17 -12.25 0.71
N SER A 217 28.93 -11.19 1.03
CA SER A 217 28.43 -9.96 1.65
C SER A 217 27.44 -9.20 0.76
N THR A 218 27.56 -9.33 -0.56
CA THR A 218 26.71 -8.71 -1.58
C THR A 218 25.25 -9.15 -1.45
N PHE A 219 24.99 -10.32 -0.87
CA PHE A 219 23.64 -10.86 -0.63
C PHE A 219 23.11 -10.61 0.80
N LYS A 220 23.83 -9.84 1.62
CA LYS A 220 23.44 -9.57 3.02
C LYS A 220 22.90 -8.16 3.24
N ARG A 221 23.04 -7.28 2.25
CA ARG A 221 22.63 -5.87 2.27
C ARG A 221 21.89 -5.53 0.99
N PHE A 222 20.72 -4.95 1.15
CA PHE A 222 19.80 -4.60 0.08
C PHE A 222 19.43 -3.12 0.27
N GLN A 223 20.31 -2.26 -0.25
CA GLN A 223 20.31 -0.82 0.05
C GLN A 223 20.36 -0.60 1.58
N ASP A 224 19.32 -0.01 2.16
CA ASP A 224 19.23 0.34 3.57
C ASP A 224 18.77 -0.84 4.47
N VAL A 225 18.36 -1.96 3.88
CA VAL A 225 17.81 -3.11 4.60
C VAL A 225 18.78 -4.28 4.53
N SER A 226 19.10 -4.88 5.67
CA SER A 226 19.89 -6.10 5.75
C SER A 226 19.03 -7.34 5.53
N TYR A 227 19.63 -8.44 5.08
CA TYR A 227 18.97 -9.74 4.99
C TYR A 227 18.35 -10.15 6.33
N ALA A 228 19.01 -9.86 7.46
CA ALA A 228 18.48 -10.18 8.79
C ALA A 228 17.19 -9.40 9.11
N GLN A 229 17.08 -8.15 8.68
CA GLN A 229 15.86 -7.35 8.83
C GLN A 229 14.72 -7.89 7.94
N LEU A 230 15.03 -8.28 6.69
CA LEU A 230 14.04 -8.91 5.81
C LEU A 230 13.58 -10.27 6.35
N ALA A 231 14.51 -11.11 6.78
CA ALA A 231 14.21 -12.41 7.37
C ALA A 231 13.38 -12.27 8.66
N GLY A 232 13.64 -11.24 9.46
CA GLY A 232 12.83 -10.93 10.65
C GLY A 232 11.42 -10.42 10.33
N ALA A 233 11.20 -9.82 9.15
CA ALA A 233 9.90 -9.36 8.69
C ALA A 233 9.13 -10.41 7.87
N ALA A 234 9.74 -11.56 7.59
CA ALA A 234 9.13 -12.60 6.77
C ALA A 234 7.94 -13.24 7.49
N THR A 235 6.80 -13.30 6.80
CA THR A 235 5.59 -14.00 7.28
C THR A 235 5.60 -15.48 6.91
N ILE A 236 6.42 -15.88 5.92
CA ILE A 236 6.60 -17.26 5.49
C ILE A 236 8.04 -17.68 5.83
N THR A 237 8.17 -18.61 6.76
CA THR A 237 9.44 -19.26 7.10
C THR A 237 9.41 -20.72 6.67
N LEU A 238 10.46 -21.15 5.99
CA LEU A 238 10.66 -22.53 5.57
C LEU A 238 11.79 -23.14 6.40
N GLY A 239 11.56 -24.34 6.93
CA GLY A 239 12.61 -25.13 7.57
C GLY A 239 13.60 -25.70 6.55
N ALA A 240 14.52 -26.54 7.02
CA ALA A 240 15.32 -27.35 6.11
C ALA A 240 14.44 -28.45 5.48
N GLY A 241 14.46 -28.58 4.16
CA GLY A 241 13.69 -29.61 3.47
C GLY A 241 13.67 -29.43 1.95
N THR A 242 13.06 -30.39 1.26
CA THR A 242 12.81 -30.32 -0.18
C THR A 242 11.43 -29.72 -0.42
N TYR A 243 11.40 -28.54 -1.02
CA TYR A 243 10.17 -27.84 -1.37
C TYR A 243 9.87 -27.98 -2.86
N LYS A 244 8.60 -28.14 -3.20
CA LYS A 244 8.09 -28.07 -4.57
C LYS A 244 7.06 -26.96 -4.61
N SER A 245 7.43 -25.83 -5.20
CA SER A 245 6.46 -24.77 -5.44
C SER A 245 5.55 -25.15 -6.60
N ALA A 246 4.26 -24.92 -6.45
CA ALA A 246 3.28 -25.07 -7.51
C ALA A 246 2.15 -24.05 -7.29
N PRO A 247 1.56 -23.51 -8.37
CA PRO A 247 0.38 -22.67 -8.24
C PRO A 247 -0.75 -23.45 -7.56
N VAL A 248 -1.27 -22.92 -6.45
CA VAL A 248 -2.42 -23.50 -5.75
C VAL A 248 -3.58 -22.53 -5.86
N VAL A 249 -4.70 -23.00 -6.40
CA VAL A 249 -5.94 -22.22 -6.51
C VAL A 249 -6.93 -22.72 -5.46
N THR A 250 -7.42 -21.81 -4.62
CA THR A 250 -8.50 -22.09 -3.66
C THR A 250 -9.67 -21.16 -3.98
N ASN A 251 -10.85 -21.73 -4.26
CA ASN A 251 -12.06 -20.98 -4.64
C ASN A 251 -11.86 -20.01 -5.83
N GLY A 252 -11.01 -20.38 -6.80
CA GLY A 252 -10.73 -19.54 -7.97
C GLY A 252 -9.72 -18.41 -7.72
N VAL A 253 -9.14 -18.30 -6.52
CA VAL A 253 -8.11 -17.31 -6.18
C VAL A 253 -6.77 -18.01 -5.93
N CYS A 254 -5.66 -17.38 -6.36
CA CYS A 254 -4.32 -17.87 -6.07
C CYS A 254 -4.07 -17.84 -4.55
N ALA A 255 -3.86 -19.01 -3.96
CA ALA A 255 -3.68 -19.15 -2.52
C ALA A 255 -2.19 -19.05 -2.16
N ILE A 256 -1.81 -17.98 -1.47
CA ILE A 256 -0.43 -17.77 -0.99
C ILE A 256 -0.21 -18.65 0.26
N ASN A 257 0.76 -19.57 0.20
CA ASN A 257 1.12 -20.46 1.29
C ASN A 257 2.60 -20.85 1.22
N GLN A 258 3.06 -21.75 2.09
CA GLN A 258 4.47 -22.18 2.13
C GLN A 258 5.00 -22.78 0.81
N MET A 259 4.11 -23.30 -0.04
CA MET A 259 4.43 -23.94 -1.32
C MET A 259 3.95 -23.13 -2.54
N ASN A 260 3.33 -21.96 -2.33
CA ASN A 260 2.87 -21.08 -3.40
C ASN A 260 3.07 -19.62 -2.98
N TRP A 261 4.04 -18.95 -3.58
CA TRP A 261 4.44 -17.60 -3.18
C TRP A 261 3.81 -16.49 -4.06
N GLY A 262 2.88 -16.87 -4.94
CA GLY A 262 2.08 -15.91 -5.72
C GLY A 262 2.75 -15.40 -7.00
N ASP A 263 3.64 -16.20 -7.58
CA ASP A 263 4.27 -15.98 -8.90
C ASP A 263 3.74 -17.04 -9.90
#